data_AF-A0A4R8BTI2-F1
#
_entry.id   AF-A0A4R8BTI2-F1
#
_cell.length_a   1.000
_cell.length_b   1.000
_cell.length_c   1.000
_cell.angle_alpha   90.00
_cell.angle_beta   90.00
_cell.angle_gamma   90.00
#
_symmetry.space_group_name_H-M   'P 1'
#
loop_
_entity.id
_entity.type
_entity.pdbx_description
1 polymer ?
#
loop_
_entity_poly.entity_id
_entity_poly.type
_entity_poly.pdbx_seq_one_letter_code
_entity_poly.pdbx_strand_id
1 'polypeptide(L)' 'MATVSFKGATRVYPGNDVPAVDKLDLDISDGEFMVLVGPSGSGKSTALRML' A
#
# COMPACT_ATOMS: atom_id res chain seq x y z
N MET A 1 0.83 -3.69 -20.01
CA MET A 1 0.94 -2.28 -19.60
C MET A 1 -0.41 -1.92 -19.01
N ALA A 2 -0.45 -1.62 -17.70
CA ALA A 2 -1.64 -1.55 -16.86
C ALA A 2 -1.49 -0.47 -15.78
N THR A 3 -2.59 0.20 -15.49
CA THR A 3 -2.71 1.14 -14.36
C THR A 3 -3.01 0.38 -13.06
N VAL A 4 -2.52 0.89 -11.94
CA VAL A 4 -2.79 0.35 -10.59
C VAL A 4 -3.48 1.41 -9.75
N SER A 5 -4.58 1.07 -9.08
CA SER A 5 -5.27 1.98 -8.14
C SER A 5 -5.61 1.28 -6.82
N PHE A 6 -5.19 1.87 -5.71
CA PHE A 6 -5.73 1.62 -4.37
C PHE A 6 -6.76 2.69 -4.04
N LYS A 7 -7.93 2.28 -3.53
CA LYS A 7 -9.03 3.18 -3.14
C LYS A 7 -9.44 2.90 -1.70
N GLY A 8 -9.03 3.76 -0.78
CA GLY A 8 -9.25 3.60 0.66
C GLY A 8 -8.80 2.24 1.19
N ALA A 9 -7.73 1.68 0.64
CA ALA A 9 -7.35 0.29 0.91
C ALA A 9 -6.76 0.15 2.32
N THR A 10 -7.34 -0.73 3.13
CA THR A 10 -6.87 -1.03 4.49
C THR A 10 -6.45 -2.49 4.59
N ARG A 11 -5.32 -2.75 5.27
CA ARG A 11 -4.88 -4.09 5.62
C ARG A 11 -4.62 -4.22 7.10
N VAL A 12 -5.36 -5.14 7.73
CA VAL A 12 -5.16 -5.56 9.12
C VAL A 12 -4.68 -7.02 9.10
N TYR A 13 -3.70 -7.33 9.94
CA TYR A 13 -3.23 -8.71 10.12
C TYR A 13 -3.84 -9.30 11.41
N PRO A 14 -4.10 -10.62 11.45
CA PRO A 14 -4.59 -11.27 12.67
C PRO A 14 -3.68 -10.99 13.87
N GLY A 15 -4.28 -10.64 15.01
CA GLY A 15 -3.55 -10.35 16.25
C GLY A 15 -3.02 -8.92 16.37
N ASN A 16 -3.29 -8.04 15.41
CA ASN A 16 -3.01 -6.61 15.51
C ASN A 16 -4.31 -5.80 15.54
N ASP A 17 -4.45 -4.94 16.55
CA ASP A 17 -5.56 -3.99 16.65
C ASP A 17 -5.38 -2.77 15.72
N VAL A 18 -4.14 -2.53 15.28
CA VAL A 18 -3.79 -1.41 14.40
C VAL A 18 -3.60 -1.92 12.96
N PRO A 19 -4.22 -1.25 11.96
CA PRO A 19 -3.98 -1.56 10.55
C PRO A 19 -2.51 -1.34 10.16
N ALA A 20 -1.95 -2.29 9.41
CA ALA A 20 -0.61 -2.16 8.83
C ALA A 20 -0.59 -1.21 7.62
N VAL A 21 -1.72 -1.04 6.96
CA VAL A 21 -2.01 0.01 5.97
C VAL A 21 -3.41 0.49 6.27
N ASP A 22 -3.62 1.80 6.43
CA ASP A 22 -4.92 2.39 6.73
C ASP A 22 -5.32 3.38 5.65
N LYS A 23 -6.43 3.10 4.95
CA LYS A 23 -7.03 3.97 3.93
C LYS A 23 -6.02 4.50 2.90
N LEU A 24 -5.26 3.60 2.29
CA LEU A 24 -4.33 3.97 1.22
C LEU A 24 -5.10 4.33 -0.04
N ASP A 25 -4.94 5.57 -0.48
CA ASP A 25 -5.32 6.06 -1.79
C ASP A 25 -4.04 6.29 -2.61
N LEU A 26 -3.90 5.56 -3.72
CA LEU A 26 -2.72 5.61 -4.57
C LEU A 26 -3.09 5.22 -5.99
N ASP A 27 -2.75 6.07 -6.95
CA ASP A 27 -2.87 5.80 -8.38
C ASP A 27 -1.47 5.78 -9.01
N ILE A 28 -1.16 4.71 -9.73
CA ILE A 28 0.09 4.54 -10.48
C ILE A 28 -0.27 4.36 -11.95
N SER A 29 0.16 5.31 -12.77
CA SER A 29 -0.08 5.31 -14.21
C SER A 29 0.72 4.20 -14.89
N ASP A 30 0.26 3.80 -16.07
CA ASP A 30 1.00 2.82 -16.87
C ASP A 30 2.40 3.36 -17.24
N GLY A 31 3.43 2.56 -16.99
CA GLY A 31 4.84 2.94 -17.20
C GLY A 31 5.43 3.88 -16.13
N GLU A 32 4.67 4.27 -15.10
CA GLU A 32 5.17 5.13 -14.03
C GLU A 32 6.13 4.38 -13.09
N PHE A 33 7.21 5.05 -12.68
CA PHE A 33 8.17 4.53 -11.71
C PHE A 33 8.04 5.28 -10.38
N MET A 34 7.55 4.58 -9.36
CA MET A 34 7.33 5.13 -8.02
C MET A 34 8.17 4.37 -6.98
N VAL A 35 8.61 5.06 -5.93
CA VAL A 35 9.30 4.47 -4.77
C VAL A 35 8.55 4.79 -3.49
N LEU A 36 8.29 3.77 -2.67
CA LEU A 36 7.74 3.94 -1.32
C LEU A 36 8.87 4.11 -0.30
N VAL A 37 8.88 5.25 0.42
CA VAL A 37 9.89 5.58 1.43
C VAL A 37 9.22 5.80 2.80
N GLY A 38 9.88 5.37 3.87
CA GLY A 38 9.40 5.57 5.24
C GLY A 38 10.09 4.66 6.26
N PRO A 39 9.93 4.92 7.57
CA PRO A 39 10.55 4.14 8.65
C PRO A 39 10.23 2.64 8.60
N SER A 40 11.02 1.81 9.27
CA SER A 40 10.68 0.38 9.42
C SER A 40 9.29 0.22 10.06
N GLY A 41 8.49 -0.73 9.57
CA GLY A 41 7.12 -0.95 10.05
C GLY A 41 6.05 -0.03 9.47
N SER A 42 6.38 0.95 8.63
CA SER A 42 5.41 1.92 8.07
C SER A 42 4.44 1.38 7.01
N GLY A 43 4.33 0.06 6.83
CA GLY A 43 3.37 -0.54 5.87
C GLY A 43 3.82 -0.67 4.40
N LYS A 44 5.02 -0.22 4.02
CA LYS A 44 5.52 -0.28 2.61
C LYS A 44 5.41 -1.67 1.97
N SER A 45 6.03 -2.67 2.60
CA SER A 45 6.00 -4.05 2.08
C SER A 45 4.63 -4.72 2.26
N THR A 46 3.74 -4.13 3.08
CA THR A 46 2.34 -4.56 3.17
C THR A 46 1.58 -4.04 1.95
N ALA A 47 1.70 -2.75 1.62
CA ALA A 47 1.10 -2.14 0.44
C ALA A 47 1.53 -2.85 -0.85
N LEU A 48 2.83 -3.15 -1.00
CA LEU A 48 3.33 -3.91 -2.17
C LEU A 48 2.79 -5.34 -2.26
N ARG A 49 2.44 -5.98 -1.14
CA ARG A 49 1.85 -7.34 -1.10
C ARG A 49 0.33 -7.34 -1.29
N MET A 50 -0.29 -6.17 -1.32
CA MET A 50 -1.73 -6.05 -1.58
C MET A 50 -2.06 -6.00 -3.08
N LEU A 51 -1.05 -5.80 -3.94
CA LEU A 51 -1.12 -5.97 -5.39
C LEU A 51 -0.94 -7.44 -5.77
#